data_AF-K2GT14-F1
#
_entry.id   AF-K2GT14-F1
#
_cell.length_a   1.000
_cell.length_b   1.000
_cell.length_c   1.000
_cell.angle_alpha   90.00
_cell.angle_beta   90.00
_cell.angle_gamma   90.00
#
_symmetry.space_group_name_H-M   'P 1'
#
loop_
_entity.id
_entity.type
_entity.pdbx_description
1 polymer ?
#
loop_
_entity_poly.entity_id
_entity_poly.type
_entity_poly.pdbx_seq_one_letter_code
_entity_poly.pdbx_strand_id
1 'polypeptide(L)'
;MIRAALLVLLMAGAAMAAPDHGLMWNRSGLPATLPLQIRTDPGRDHYITLRDAATGDPALAAYIEGGRFFRVLVPPGTFVLDVASGTDWLDEDRLFGPRTETMTFDEALTFGVTGIGTKRGHLIDLRGVSVMAEAEMRDIGLCQWIARDIAPRPQLADRTPDKETLEERLEDRTAREQLVPDPDADTRIWKRGGIPATRAMRLEERFCG
;
A
#
# COMPACT_ATOMS: atom_id res chain seq x y z
N MET A 1 -6.50 -4.68 69.05
CA MET A 1 -7.50 -3.93 68.26
C MET A 1 -6.74 -2.93 67.40
N ILE A 2 -6.11 -3.39 66.31
CA ILE A 2 -6.57 -3.28 64.91
C ILE A 2 -7.07 -1.86 64.59
N ARG A 3 -6.32 -1.15 63.72
CA ARG A 3 -6.78 -0.33 62.57
C ARG A 3 -5.93 0.92 62.38
N ALA A 4 -4.91 0.82 61.54
CA ALA A 4 -4.49 1.88 60.60
C ALA A 4 -3.45 1.29 59.64
N ALA A 5 -3.85 0.23 58.93
CA ALA A 5 -3.10 -0.31 57.82
C ALA A 5 -3.80 0.13 56.53
N LEU A 6 -2.97 0.49 55.54
CA LEU A 6 -3.28 0.68 54.13
C LEU A 6 -4.14 1.90 53.76
N LEU A 7 -3.44 2.98 53.42
CA LEU A 7 -3.86 3.88 52.35
C LEU A 7 -2.80 3.84 51.23
N VAL A 8 -2.68 2.69 50.56
CA VAL A 8 -1.99 2.57 49.27
C VAL A 8 -3.08 2.14 48.29
N LEU A 9 -3.87 3.10 47.83
CA LEU A 9 -4.92 2.87 46.84
C LEU A 9 -4.59 3.63 45.56
N LEU A 10 -4.31 2.84 44.53
CA LEU A 10 -4.60 3.10 43.11
C LEU A 10 -3.85 4.28 42.44
N MET A 11 -2.61 4.00 42.02
CA MET A 11 -2.08 4.55 40.76
C MET A 11 -1.95 3.42 39.74
N ALA A 12 -3.05 2.71 39.48
CA ALA A 12 -3.16 1.94 38.25
C ALA A 12 -3.59 2.94 37.16
N GLY A 13 -2.62 3.64 36.58
CA GLY A 13 -2.86 4.43 35.39
C GLY A 13 -3.49 3.52 34.34
N ALA A 14 -4.62 3.93 33.77
CA ALA A 14 -5.23 3.23 32.66
C ALA A 14 -4.22 3.21 31.51
N ALA A 15 -3.52 2.10 31.34
CA ALA A 15 -2.79 1.84 30.11
C ALA A 15 -3.85 1.77 29.01
N MET A 16 -3.94 2.81 28.19
CA MET A 16 -4.70 2.71 26.95
C MET A 16 -4.11 1.56 26.14
N ALA A 17 -4.98 0.75 25.52
CA ALA A 17 -4.50 -0.28 24.62
C ALA A 17 -3.62 0.36 23.56
N ALA A 18 -2.45 -0.24 23.32
CA ALA A 18 -1.56 0.21 22.25
C ALA A 18 -2.31 0.18 20.90
N PRO A 19 -1.97 1.08 19.97
CA PRO A 19 -2.53 1.06 18.63
C PRO A 19 -2.16 -0.25 17.91
N ASP A 20 -2.92 -0.59 16.88
CA ASP A 20 -2.57 -1.70 16.01
C ASP A 20 -1.21 -1.45 15.34
N HIS A 21 -0.39 -2.50 15.24
CA HIS A 21 0.83 -2.48 14.44
C HIS A 21 0.51 -2.14 12.99
N GLY A 22 0.97 -0.99 12.51
CA GLY A 22 0.65 -0.48 11.18
C GLY A 22 0.54 1.03 11.09
N LEU A 23 -0.06 1.48 9.99
CA LEU A 23 -0.36 2.89 9.74
C LEU A 23 -1.41 3.39 10.73
N MET A 24 -1.11 4.48 11.43
CA MET A 24 -2.08 5.15 12.32
C MET A 24 -2.89 6.20 11.54
N TRP A 25 -2.20 7.05 10.79
CA TRP A 25 -2.83 8.08 9.97
C TRP A 25 -1.92 8.58 8.85
N ASN A 26 -2.53 9.16 7.80
CA ASN A 26 -1.87 9.87 6.71
C ASN A 26 -2.56 11.22 6.50
N ARG A 27 -1.84 12.31 6.75
CA ARG A 27 -2.32 13.70 6.66
C ARG A 27 -1.73 14.45 5.45
N SER A 28 -0.91 13.80 4.64
CA SER A 28 -0.30 14.41 3.44
C SER A 28 -1.31 14.83 2.36
N GLY A 29 -2.53 14.28 2.37
CA GLY A 29 -3.51 14.45 1.29
C GLY A 29 -3.16 13.69 0.02
N LEU A 30 -2.09 12.88 0.02
CA LEU A 30 -1.57 12.14 -1.12
C LEU A 30 -1.69 10.62 -0.92
N PRO A 31 -1.80 9.85 -2.02
CA PRO A 31 -1.90 8.40 -1.94
C PRO A 31 -0.57 7.77 -1.49
N ALA A 32 -0.64 6.95 -0.44
CA ALA A 32 0.47 6.16 0.06
C ALA A 32 0.76 4.99 -0.88
N THR A 33 1.86 5.07 -1.65
CA THR A 33 2.13 4.11 -2.75
C THR A 33 3.57 3.61 -2.84
N LEU A 34 4.46 4.12 -1.98
CA LEU A 34 5.89 3.85 -2.01
C LEU A 34 6.31 3.11 -0.73
N PRO A 35 7.13 2.06 -0.81
CA PRO A 35 7.34 1.19 0.35
C PRO A 35 8.31 1.80 1.38
N LEU A 36 7.94 1.72 2.66
CA LEU A 36 8.83 1.90 3.80
C LEU A 36 8.85 0.60 4.62
N GLN A 37 10.04 0.09 4.91
CA GLN A 37 10.25 -1.08 5.75
C GLN A 37 11.12 -0.70 6.94
N ILE A 38 10.75 -1.17 8.13
CA ILE A 38 11.51 -0.93 9.34
C ILE A 38 11.72 -2.26 10.06
N ARG A 39 12.97 -2.50 10.50
CA ARG A 39 13.33 -3.64 11.33
C ARG A 39 13.69 -3.15 12.72
N THR A 40 13.14 -3.81 13.72
CA THR A 40 13.31 -3.46 15.13
C THR A 40 13.63 -4.71 15.94
N ASP A 41 14.28 -4.53 17.09
CA ASP A 41 14.44 -5.60 18.06
C ASP A 41 13.13 -5.80 18.86
N PRO A 42 12.86 -7.01 19.35
CA PRO A 42 11.73 -7.25 20.24
C PRO A 42 11.92 -6.54 21.60
N GLY A 43 10.81 -6.34 22.31
CA GLY A 43 10.79 -5.86 23.69
C GLY A 43 10.59 -4.36 23.85
N ARG A 44 10.63 -3.58 22.76
CA ARG A 44 10.24 -2.17 22.73
C ARG A 44 9.42 -1.88 21.49
N ASP A 45 8.37 -1.11 21.68
CA ASP A 45 7.53 -0.64 20.60
C ASP A 45 8.00 0.75 20.15
N HIS A 46 7.60 1.10 18.92
CA HIS A 46 8.02 2.34 18.29
C HIS A 46 6.82 3.09 17.71
N TYR A 47 6.85 4.40 17.88
CA TYR A 47 5.99 5.33 17.19
C TYR A 47 6.86 6.13 16.22
N ILE A 48 6.54 6.06 14.94
CA ILE A 48 7.28 6.81 13.92
C ILE A 48 6.43 7.94 13.37
N THR A 49 7.06 9.05 13.06
CA THR A 49 6.46 10.15 12.30
C THR A 49 7.35 10.53 11.13
N LEU A 50 6.74 10.69 9.96
CA LEU A 50 7.38 11.32 8.81
C LEU A 50 6.91 12.78 8.76
N ARG A 51 7.86 13.70 8.94
CA ARG A 51 7.61 15.14 8.77
C ARG A 51 8.04 15.58 7.39
N ASP A 52 7.22 16.39 6.73
CA ASP A 52 7.58 16.99 5.45
C ASP A 52 8.88 17.80 5.61
N ALA A 53 9.89 17.54 4.77
CA ALA A 53 11.19 18.17 4.93
C ALA A 53 11.17 19.67 4.59
N ALA A 54 10.19 20.14 3.82
CA ALA A 54 10.07 21.55 3.44
C ALA A 54 9.27 22.37 4.47
N THR A 55 8.17 21.83 5.00
CA THR A 55 7.31 22.55 5.96
C THR A 55 7.58 22.19 7.41
N GLY A 56 8.14 21.01 7.66
CA GLY A 56 8.32 20.45 8.99
C GLY A 56 7.05 19.83 9.59
N ASP A 57 5.93 19.82 8.85
CA ASP A 57 4.65 19.33 9.35
C ASP A 57 4.58 17.80 9.37
N PRO A 58 3.93 17.20 10.38
CA PRO A 58 3.69 15.77 10.42
C PRO A 58 2.75 15.31 9.30
N ALA A 59 3.28 14.49 8.38
CA ALA A 59 2.57 14.03 7.18
C ALA A 59 2.01 12.60 7.33
N LEU A 60 2.71 11.73 8.06
CA LEU A 60 2.29 10.33 8.29
C LEU A 60 2.83 9.83 9.63
N ALA A 61 2.06 9.01 10.34
CA ALA A 61 2.56 8.26 11.49
C ALA A 61 2.10 6.80 11.51
N ALA A 62 2.88 5.99 12.19
CA ALA A 62 2.64 4.56 12.34
C ALA A 62 3.13 4.05 13.70
N TYR A 63 2.50 2.97 14.15
CA TYR A 63 2.88 2.24 15.35
C TYR A 63 3.51 0.91 14.97
N ILE A 64 4.60 0.57 15.65
CA ILE A 64 5.41 -0.63 15.38
C ILE A 64 5.59 -1.38 16.68
N GLU A 65 4.85 -2.48 16.84
CA GLU A 65 5.19 -3.48 17.85
C GLU A 65 6.59 -4.08 17.59
N GLY A 66 7.43 -4.10 18.62
CA GLY A 66 8.84 -4.50 18.54
C GLY A 66 9.06 -5.93 18.06
N GLY A 67 10.07 -6.13 17.22
CA GLY A 67 10.45 -7.46 16.71
C GLY A 67 9.51 -8.02 15.65
N ARG A 68 8.39 -7.34 15.35
CA ARG A 68 7.53 -7.67 14.22
C ARG A 68 8.04 -6.99 12.96
N PHE A 69 7.97 -7.70 11.83
CA PHE A 69 8.34 -7.13 10.54
C PHE A 69 7.35 -6.05 10.12
N PHE A 70 7.83 -4.80 10.01
CA PHE A 70 7.00 -3.65 9.68
C PHE A 70 7.18 -3.23 8.22
N ARG A 71 6.06 -3.06 7.52
CA ARG A 71 6.00 -2.52 6.17
C ARG A 71 4.76 -1.66 5.99
N VAL A 72 4.96 -0.44 5.52
CA VAL A 72 3.88 0.51 5.21
C VAL A 72 4.13 1.16 3.85
N LEU A 73 3.07 1.73 3.27
CA LEU A 73 3.20 2.59 2.09
C LEU A 73 3.23 4.05 2.53
N VAL A 74 4.04 4.83 1.84
CA VAL A 74 4.30 6.25 2.11
C VAL A 74 3.94 7.05 0.86
N PRO A 75 3.42 8.28 1.02
CA PRO A 75 3.23 9.22 -0.09
C PRO A 75 4.56 9.59 -0.78
N PRO A 76 4.52 10.05 -2.03
CA PRO A 76 5.69 10.69 -2.65
C PRO A 76 6.05 11.98 -1.92
N GLY A 77 7.35 12.25 -1.78
CA GLY A 77 7.86 13.42 -1.10
C GLY A 77 9.23 13.19 -0.46
N THR A 78 9.73 14.21 0.23
CA THR A 78 10.96 14.14 1.01
C THR A 78 10.61 14.37 2.47
N PHE A 79 11.00 13.45 3.35
CA PHE A 79 10.57 13.45 4.74
C PHE A 79 11.74 13.26 5.70
N VAL A 80 11.64 13.89 6.87
CA VAL A 80 12.48 13.62 8.03
C VAL A 80 11.76 12.58 8.88
N LEU A 81 12.49 11.53 9.29
CA LEU A 81 11.95 10.48 10.15
C LEU A 81 12.26 10.77 11.61
N ASP A 82 11.21 10.85 12.42
CA ASP A 82 11.29 10.83 13.88
C ASP A 82 10.81 9.47 14.39
N VAL A 83 11.53 8.93 15.37
CA VAL A 83 11.19 7.68 16.03
C VAL A 83 11.17 7.91 17.54
N ALA A 84 10.05 7.59 18.17
CA ALA A 84 9.92 7.46 19.61
C ALA A 84 9.83 5.98 19.96
N SER A 85 10.51 5.55 21.01
CA SER A 85 10.61 4.13 21.39
C SER A 85 10.40 3.93 22.88
N GLY A 86 9.72 2.85 23.28
CA GLY A 86 9.50 2.54 24.70
C GLY A 86 8.67 1.28 24.93
N THR A 87 8.24 1.07 26.17
CA THR A 87 7.52 -0.15 26.60
C THR A 87 6.05 0.07 26.91
N ASP A 88 5.69 1.29 27.29
CA ASP A 88 4.38 1.60 27.87
C ASP A 88 3.71 2.71 27.05
N TRP A 89 3.08 2.35 25.93
CA TRP A 89 2.34 3.32 25.12
C TRP A 89 1.23 3.99 25.93
N LEU A 90 1.15 5.31 25.84
CA LEU A 90 0.13 6.14 26.48
C LEU A 90 -0.80 6.76 25.43
N ASP A 91 -0.28 7.67 24.62
CA ASP A 91 -0.96 8.35 23.50
C ASP A 91 0.06 9.10 22.63
N GLU A 92 -0.39 9.77 21.58
CA GLU A 92 0.48 10.49 20.63
C GLU A 92 1.20 11.70 21.27
N ASP A 93 0.65 12.31 22.32
CA ASP A 93 1.24 13.47 22.98
C ASP A 93 2.27 13.06 24.05
N ARG A 94 1.99 11.95 24.76
CA ARG A 94 2.81 11.45 25.88
C ARG A 94 3.69 10.27 25.50
N LEU A 95 3.51 9.71 24.31
CA LEU A 95 4.27 8.61 23.72
C LEU A 95 4.37 7.42 24.68
N PHE A 96 5.58 6.99 25.03
CA PHE A 96 5.84 5.90 25.96
C PHE A 96 6.12 6.39 27.39
N GLY A 97 5.67 7.60 27.71
CA GLY A 97 5.87 8.26 29.01
C GLY A 97 7.28 8.80 29.23
N PRO A 98 7.69 9.02 30.49
CA PRO A 98 8.97 9.68 30.82
C PRO A 98 10.23 8.92 30.40
N ARG A 99 10.10 7.63 30.06
CA ARG A 99 11.19 6.77 29.58
C ARG A 99 11.22 6.66 28.06
N THR A 100 10.46 7.48 27.35
CA THR A 100 10.50 7.53 25.88
C THR A 100 11.89 7.93 25.43
N GLU A 101 12.47 7.14 24.54
CA GLU A 101 13.68 7.54 23.82
C GLU A 101 13.27 8.02 22.44
N THR A 102 13.76 9.19 22.05
CA THR A 102 13.48 9.80 20.76
C THR A 102 14.76 9.89 19.93
N MET A 103 14.65 9.60 18.64
CA MET A 103 15.69 9.86 17.66
C MET A 103 15.09 10.51 16.42
N THR A 104 15.84 11.42 15.82
CA THR A 104 15.53 12.05 14.54
C THR A 104 16.64 11.68 13.58
N PHE A 105 16.26 11.31 12.35
CA PHE A 105 17.23 11.02 11.30
C PHE A 105 17.65 12.33 10.63
N ASP A 106 18.96 12.58 10.59
CA ASP A 106 19.51 13.78 9.97
C ASP A 106 19.39 13.75 8.44
N GLU A 107 19.43 12.56 7.84
CA GLU A 107 19.25 12.37 6.40
C GLU A 107 17.77 12.23 6.03
N ALA A 108 17.33 13.09 5.10
CA ALA A 108 15.95 13.09 4.63
C ALA A 108 15.68 11.96 3.63
N LEU A 109 14.58 11.24 3.85
CA LEU A 109 14.10 10.13 3.04
C LEU A 109 13.34 10.66 1.82
N THR A 110 13.85 10.41 0.61
CA THR A 110 13.13 10.76 -0.62
C THR A 110 12.38 9.57 -1.18
N PHE A 111 11.06 9.68 -1.24
CA PHE A 111 10.14 8.72 -1.82
C PHE A 111 9.62 9.26 -3.16
N GLY A 112 9.84 8.55 -4.25
CA GLY A 112 9.33 8.97 -5.55
C GLY A 112 9.53 7.90 -6.63
N VAL A 113 9.25 8.27 -7.88
CA VAL A 113 9.60 7.43 -9.04
C VAL A 113 10.89 7.96 -9.65
N THR A 114 11.84 7.08 -9.90
CA THR A 114 13.12 7.39 -10.54
C THR A 114 13.29 6.62 -11.84
N GLY A 115 13.91 7.24 -12.85
CA GLY A 115 14.16 6.62 -14.15
C GLY A 115 12.89 6.19 -14.86
N ILE A 116 12.91 4.99 -15.46
CA ILE A 116 11.80 4.41 -16.24
C ILE A 116 10.85 3.64 -15.30
N GLY A 117 10.23 4.34 -14.35
CA GLY A 117 9.14 3.76 -13.53
C GLY A 117 9.58 2.99 -12.28
N THR A 118 10.78 3.20 -11.75
CA THR A 118 11.19 2.58 -10.48
C THR A 118 10.68 3.40 -9.31
N LYS A 119 9.77 2.84 -8.50
CA LYS A 119 9.35 3.43 -7.23
C LYS A 119 10.47 3.25 -6.20
N ARG A 120 11.01 4.37 -5.70
CA ARG A 120 11.99 4.43 -4.61
C ARG A 120 11.26 4.43 -3.27
N GLY A 121 11.68 3.52 -2.41
CA GLY A 121 11.32 3.42 -1.01
C GLY A 121 12.55 3.16 -0.15
N HIS A 122 12.34 2.86 1.13
CA HIS A 122 13.42 2.80 2.13
C HIS A 122 13.30 1.59 3.05
N LEU A 123 14.44 0.98 3.39
CA LEU A 123 14.59 0.05 4.50
C LEU A 123 15.42 0.71 5.58
N ILE A 124 14.89 0.69 6.80
CA ILE A 124 15.56 1.27 7.97
C ILE A 124 15.75 0.16 8.99
N ASP A 125 17.00 -0.06 9.38
CA ASP A 125 17.34 -1.02 10.42
C ASP A 125 17.61 -0.30 11.74
N LEU A 126 16.68 -0.45 12.69
CA LEU A 126 16.76 0.11 14.03
C LEU A 126 17.29 -0.89 15.05
N ARG A 127 17.73 -2.08 14.62
CA ARG A 127 18.23 -3.12 15.53
C ARG A 127 19.60 -2.74 16.08
N GLY A 128 19.79 -2.94 17.38
CA GLY A 128 21.02 -2.53 18.08
C GLY A 128 21.27 -1.02 18.07
N VAL A 129 20.33 -0.22 17.57
CA VAL A 129 20.44 1.23 17.54
C VAL A 129 20.07 1.78 18.92
N SER A 130 21.05 2.41 19.55
CA SER A 130 20.88 3.22 20.75
C SER A 130 21.01 4.70 20.39
N VAL A 131 20.74 5.60 21.33
CA VAL A 131 20.94 7.06 21.18
C VAL A 131 22.36 7.45 20.71
N MET A 132 23.31 6.50 20.69
CA MET A 132 24.70 6.67 20.25
C MET A 132 25.08 5.88 18.99
N ALA A 133 24.14 5.19 18.34
CA ALA A 133 24.40 4.41 17.13
C ALA A 133 23.61 4.97 15.95
N GLU A 134 24.25 5.07 14.79
CA GLU A 134 23.61 5.47 13.54
C GLU A 134 22.78 4.28 13.03
N ALA A 135 21.51 4.51 12.70
CA ALA A 135 20.68 3.49 12.07
C ALA A 135 21.10 3.30 10.62
N GLU A 136 21.18 2.04 10.17
CA GLU A 136 21.51 1.74 8.78
C GLU A 136 20.29 2.03 7.88
N MET A 137 20.47 2.92 6.91
CA MET A 137 19.47 3.27 5.91
C MET A 137 19.85 2.68 4.55
N ARG A 138 18.91 2.04 3.87
CA ARG A 138 19.10 1.48 2.53
C ARG A 138 17.94 1.83 1.61
N ASP A 139 18.27 2.32 0.42
CA ASP A 139 17.29 2.50 -0.65
C ASP A 139 16.71 1.14 -1.10
N ILE A 140 15.40 1.10 -1.35
CA ILE A 140 14.68 0.00 -2.01
C ILE A 140 14.10 0.50 -3.33
N GLY A 141 14.36 -0.20 -4.44
CA GLY A 141 13.68 0.01 -5.72
C GLY A 141 12.60 -1.04 -6.01
N LEU A 142 11.37 -0.61 -6.34
CA LEU A 142 10.37 -1.46 -6.99
C LEU A 142 10.27 -1.06 -8.47
N CYS A 143 10.64 -1.95 -9.39
CA CYS A 143 10.50 -1.69 -10.82
C CYS A 143 9.04 -1.89 -11.25
N GLN A 144 8.42 -0.88 -11.86
CA GLN A 144 7.16 -1.06 -12.60
C GLN A 144 7.48 -1.56 -14.01
N TRP A 145 7.49 -2.89 -14.20
CA TRP A 145 7.63 -3.46 -15.54
C TRP A 145 6.27 -3.42 -16.26
N ILE A 146 6.22 -2.86 -17.48
CA ILE A 146 5.06 -3.02 -18.36
C ILE A 146 5.03 -4.47 -18.83
N ALA A 147 4.32 -5.34 -18.11
CA ALA A 147 4.03 -6.67 -18.61
C ALA A 147 3.10 -6.48 -19.81
N ARG A 148 3.66 -6.38 -21.01
CA ARG A 148 2.88 -6.69 -22.20
C ARG A 148 2.51 -8.16 -22.02
N ASP A 149 1.25 -8.43 -21.73
CA ASP A 149 0.64 -9.75 -21.88
C ASP A 149 0.84 -10.20 -23.33
N ILE A 150 2.03 -10.68 -23.68
CA ILE A 150 2.18 -11.63 -24.78
C ILE A 150 1.75 -12.96 -24.19
N ALA A 151 0.48 -13.06 -23.82
CA ALA A 151 -0.15 -14.37 -23.76
C ALA A 151 0.09 -14.97 -25.16
N PRO A 152 0.63 -16.19 -25.29
CA PRO A 152 0.56 -16.90 -26.55
C PRO A 152 -0.92 -16.84 -26.93
N ARG A 153 -1.24 -16.24 -28.09
CA ARG A 153 -2.60 -16.30 -28.61
C ARG A 153 -3.00 -17.76 -28.50
N PRO A 154 -4.09 -18.12 -27.80
CA PRO A 154 -4.55 -19.50 -27.80
C PRO A 154 -4.61 -19.87 -29.28
N GLN A 155 -3.87 -20.90 -29.71
CA GLN A 155 -4.07 -21.42 -31.05
C GLN A 155 -5.55 -21.75 -31.07
N LEU A 156 -6.31 -20.93 -31.81
CA LEU A 156 -7.67 -21.23 -32.14
C LEU A 156 -7.51 -22.56 -32.87
N ALA A 157 -7.83 -23.66 -32.18
CA ALA A 157 -7.74 -24.99 -32.75
C ALA A 157 -8.37 -24.88 -34.13
N ASP A 158 -7.61 -25.30 -35.15
CA ASP A 158 -7.99 -25.22 -36.54
C ASP A 158 -9.32 -25.95 -36.73
N ARG A 159 -10.40 -25.22 -36.51
CA ARG A 159 -11.74 -25.58 -36.90
C ARG A 159 -11.89 -24.98 -38.27
N THR A 160 -11.20 -25.56 -39.24
CA THR A 160 -11.67 -25.50 -40.62
C THR A 160 -13.08 -26.10 -40.56
N PRO A 161 -14.15 -25.32 -40.81
CA PRO A 161 -15.48 -25.90 -40.90
C PRO A 161 -15.45 -26.89 -42.06
N ASP A 162 -15.99 -28.09 -41.86
CA ASP A 162 -16.20 -28.99 -42.98
C ASP A 162 -17.13 -28.35 -44.01
N LYS A 163 -17.02 -28.78 -45.27
CA LYS A 163 -17.75 -28.17 -46.39
C LYS A 163 -19.26 -28.21 -46.19
N GLU A 164 -19.74 -29.24 -45.49
CA GLU A 164 -21.15 -29.45 -45.17
C GLU A 164 -21.72 -28.31 -44.29
N THR A 165 -20.96 -27.87 -43.27
CA THR A 165 -21.36 -26.74 -42.40
C THR A 165 -21.35 -25.39 -43.13
N LEU A 166 -20.57 -25.25 -44.21
CA LEU A 166 -20.52 -24.01 -45.00
C LEU A 166 -21.70 -23.88 -45.96
N GLU A 167 -22.13 -24.98 -46.57
CA GLU A 167 -23.26 -25.01 -47.50
C GLU A 167 -24.58 -24.74 -46.76
N GLU A 168 -24.80 -25.38 -45.60
CA GLU A 168 -25.99 -25.15 -44.77
C GLU A 168 -26.09 -23.68 -44.29
N ARG A 169 -24.96 -23.05 -43.96
CA ARG A 169 -24.91 -21.64 -43.54
C ARG A 169 -25.07 -20.66 -44.71
N LEU A 170 -24.76 -21.06 -45.93
CA LEU A 170 -24.99 -20.25 -47.13
C LEU A 170 -26.47 -20.26 -47.53
N GLU A 171 -27.14 -21.41 -47.39
CA GLU A 171 -28.58 -21.55 -47.64
C GLU A 171 -29.40 -20.76 -46.62
N ASP A 172 -29.09 -20.85 -45.32
CA ASP A 172 -29.77 -20.07 -44.27
C ASP A 172 -29.59 -18.55 -44.46
N ARG A 173 -28.42 -18.11 -44.92
CA ARG A 173 -28.16 -16.69 -45.18
C ARG A 173 -28.93 -16.20 -46.41
N THR A 174 -29.01 -17.01 -47.45
CA THR A 174 -29.76 -16.68 -48.68
C THR A 174 -31.27 -16.62 -48.40
N ALA A 175 -31.79 -17.49 -47.54
CA ALA A 175 -33.18 -17.46 -47.10
C ALA A 175 -33.52 -16.20 -46.28
N ARG A 176 -32.58 -15.75 -45.42
CA ARG A 176 -32.75 -14.52 -44.63
C ARG A 176 -32.67 -13.23 -45.44
N GLU A 177 -31.84 -13.21 -46.49
CA GLU A 177 -31.65 -12.01 -47.33
C GLU A 177 -32.83 -11.74 -48.28
N GLN A 178 -33.71 -12.71 -48.50
CA GLN A 178 -34.94 -12.56 -49.29
C GLN A 178 -36.13 -12.03 -48.48
N LEU A 179 -35.99 -11.82 -47.17
CA LEU A 179 -36.99 -11.12 -46.38
C LEU A 179 -36.79 -9.61 -46.58
N VAL A 180 -37.66 -9.00 -47.39
CA VAL A 180 -37.68 -7.54 -47.62
C VAL A 180 -37.71 -6.81 -46.26
N PRO A 181 -36.79 -5.88 -45.97
CA PRO A 181 -36.80 -5.15 -44.72
C PRO A 181 -38.07 -4.30 -44.60
N ASP A 182 -38.79 -4.47 -43.50
CA ASP A 182 -39.92 -3.62 -43.09
C ASP A 182 -39.43 -2.17 -42.89
N PRO A 183 -39.95 -1.18 -43.65
CA PRO A 183 -39.50 0.20 -43.56
C PRO A 183 -39.80 0.89 -42.22
N ASP A 184 -40.59 0.30 -41.32
CA ASP A 184 -40.95 0.89 -40.02
C ASP A 184 -40.08 0.41 -38.83
N ALA A 185 -39.03 -0.37 -39.07
CA ALA A 185 -38.19 -0.95 -38.00
C ALA A 185 -37.21 0.05 -37.34
N ASP A 186 -37.18 1.32 -37.75
CA ASP A 186 -36.13 2.29 -37.38
C ASP A 186 -36.37 3.06 -36.05
N THR A 187 -37.41 2.73 -35.27
CA THR A 187 -37.74 3.47 -34.03
C THR A 187 -37.51 2.73 -32.71
N ARG A 188 -36.84 1.57 -32.70
CA ARG A 188 -36.67 0.76 -31.47
C ARG A 188 -35.25 0.35 -31.05
N ILE A 189 -34.20 0.98 -31.59
CA ILE A 189 -32.79 0.59 -31.34
C ILE A 189 -32.00 1.63 -30.49
N TRP A 190 -32.64 2.21 -29.46
CA TRP A 190 -31.93 3.06 -28.46
C TRP A 190 -32.05 2.53 -27.02
N LYS A 191 -32.21 1.22 -26.83
CA LYS A 191 -32.16 0.57 -25.50
C LYS A 191 -31.27 -0.67 -25.49
N ARG A 192 -29.95 -0.48 -25.59
CA ARG A 192 -28.88 -1.28 -24.92
C ARG A 192 -27.49 -0.83 -25.39
N GLY A 193 -27.08 0.35 -24.95
CA GLY A 193 -25.67 0.76 -24.99
C GLY A 193 -24.94 0.25 -23.76
N GLY A 194 -24.43 -0.97 -23.81
CA GLY A 194 -23.46 -1.48 -22.83
C GLY A 194 -22.09 -1.52 -23.49
N ILE A 195 -21.23 -0.55 -23.17
CA ILE A 195 -19.81 -0.58 -23.56
C ILE A 195 -19.14 -1.69 -22.74
N PRO A 196 -18.47 -2.69 -23.35
CA PRO A 196 -17.70 -3.64 -22.57
C PRO A 196 -16.54 -2.93 -21.88
N ALA A 197 -16.40 -3.18 -20.58
CA ALA A 197 -15.34 -2.66 -19.73
C ALA A 197 -13.96 -2.91 -20.36
N THR A 198 -13.19 -1.84 -20.53
CA THR A 198 -11.79 -1.88 -20.89
C THR A 198 -11.02 -2.74 -19.89
N ARG A 199 -10.27 -3.70 -20.44
CA ARG A 199 -9.37 -4.63 -19.73
C ARG A 199 -8.48 -3.86 -18.77
N ALA A 200 -8.62 -4.13 -17.47
CA ALA A 200 -7.75 -3.58 -16.43
C ALA A 200 -6.30 -4.04 -16.65
N MET A 201 -5.39 -3.09 -16.82
CA MET A 201 -3.94 -3.34 -16.72
C MET A 201 -3.64 -3.78 -15.29
N ARG A 202 -3.10 -4.99 -15.13
CA ARG A 202 -2.58 -5.46 -13.85
C ARG A 202 -1.15 -4.97 -13.71
N LEU A 203 -0.92 -3.99 -12.84
CA LEU A 203 0.42 -3.61 -12.42
C LEU A 203 0.95 -4.70 -11.48
N GLU A 204 2.01 -5.39 -11.88
CA GLU A 204 2.76 -6.27 -10.98
C GLU A 204 4.05 -5.57 -10.56
N GLU A 205 4.25 -5.41 -9.25
CA GLU A 205 5.42 -4.75 -8.67
C GLU A 205 6.41 -5.82 -8.17
N ARG A 206 7.68 -5.75 -8.61
CA ARG A 206 8.77 -6.65 -8.16
C ARG A 206 9.94 -5.85 -7.62
N PHE A 207 10.61 -6.38 -6.60
CA PHE A 207 11.83 -5.80 -6.02
C PHE A 207 12.98 -5.88 -7.01
N CYS A 208 13.70 -4.76 -7.19
CA CYS A 208 14.96 -4.67 -7.92
C CYS A 208 16.05 -4.28 -6.92
N GLY A 209 17.12 -5.09 -6.87
CA GLY A 209 18.31 -4.84 -6.05
C GLY A 209 19.48 -4.35 -6.88
#